data_AF-A0A3C1D5P8-F1
#
_entry.id   AF-A0A3C1D5P8-F1
#
_cell.length_a   1.000
_cell.length_b   1.000
_cell.length_c   1.000
_cell.angle_alpha   90.00
_cell.angle_beta   90.00
_cell.angle_gamma   90.00
#
_symmetry.space_group_name_H-M   'P 1'
#
loop_
_entity.id
_entity.type
_entity.pdbx_description
1 polymer ?
#
loop_
_entity_poly.entity_id
_entity_poly.type
_entity_poly.pdbx_seq_one_letter_code
_entity_poly.pdbx_strand_id
1 'polypeptide(L)' 'TGIAIILGLNLVIGFIPGFNVSWQAHVGGLVVGALVGLIFSVTRSPRRRALQIALLAAVALGLVALLLLPPVLFF' A
#
# COMPACT_ATOMS: atom_id res chain seq x y z
N THR A 1 4.13 -1.14 -27.81
CA THR A 1 4.72 -2.36 -27.21
C THR A 1 5.91 -2.06 -26.31
N GLY A 2 6.85 -1.18 -26.70
CA GLY A 2 8.04 -0.86 -25.88
C GLY A 2 7.73 -0.32 -24.46
N ILE A 3 6.68 0.48 -24.29
CA ILE A 3 6.30 1.02 -22.96
C ILE A 3 5.91 -0.10 -21.98
N ALA A 4 5.14 -1.09 -22.42
CA ALA A 4 4.75 -2.22 -21.55
C ALA A 4 5.95 -3.07 -21.13
N ILE A 5 6.93 -3.22 -22.02
CA ILE A 5 8.19 -3.93 -21.74
C ILE A 5 9.01 -3.17 -20.70
N ILE A 6 9.19 -1.86 -20.87
CA ILE A 6 9.93 -1.01 -19.93
C ILE A 6 9.24 -0.99 -18.56
N LEU A 7 7.89 -0.94 -18.54
CA LEU A 7 7.11 -1.00 -17.31
C LEU A 7 7.31 -2.33 -16.57
N GLY A 8 7.24 -3.46 -17.27
CA GLY A 8 7.49 -4.78 -16.69
C GLY A 8 8.91 -4.94 -16.15
N LEU A 9 9.91 -4.41 -16.88
CA LEU A 9 11.31 -4.47 -16.46
C LEU A 9 11.56 -3.64 -15.19
N ASN A 10 11.02 -2.41 -15.13
CA ASN A 10 11.12 -1.56 -13.93
C ASN A 10 10.45 -2.22 -12.72
N LEU A 11 9.37 -2.96 -12.95
CA LEU A 11 8.70 -3.71 -11.89
C LEU A 11 9.62 -4.80 -11.33
N VAL A 12 10.26 -5.61 -12.18
CA VAL A 12 11.10 -6.75 -11.76
C VAL A 12 12.41 -6.30 -11.11
N ILE A 13 13.06 -5.25 -11.64
CA ILE A 13 14.33 -4.72 -11.10
C ILE A 13 14.19 -4.35 -9.62
N GLY A 14 13.01 -3.86 -9.21
CA GLY A 14 12.73 -3.52 -7.82
C GLY A 14 12.82 -4.70 -6.85
N PHE A 15 12.82 -5.95 -7.32
CA PHE A 15 12.85 -7.18 -6.51
C PHE A 15 14.18 -7.95 -6.61
N ILE A 16 15.16 -7.44 -7.36
CA ILE A 16 16.47 -8.10 -7.52
C ILE A 16 17.44 -7.61 -6.42
N PRO A 17 18.01 -8.52 -5.60
CA PRO A 17 19.02 -8.17 -4.61
C PRO A 17 20.25 -7.50 -5.27
N GLY A 18 20.79 -6.44 -4.66
CA GLY A 18 21.97 -5.70 -5.15
C GLY A 18 21.67 -4.41 -5.91
N PHE A 19 20.41 -4.16 -6.29
CA PHE A 19 20.00 -2.90 -6.94
C PHE A 19 19.65 -1.76 -5.97
N ASN A 20 19.69 -2.00 -4.65
CA ASN A 20 19.32 -1.05 -3.59
C ASN A 20 17.91 -0.44 -3.70
N VAL A 21 17.01 -1.09 -4.42
CA VAL A 21 15.59 -0.71 -4.48
C VAL A 21 14.84 -1.39 -3.34
N SER A 22 14.07 -0.61 -2.57
CA SER A 22 13.22 -1.17 -1.52
C SER A 22 12.02 -1.91 -2.14
N TRP A 23 12.19 -3.20 -2.38
CA TRP A 23 11.08 -4.10 -2.74
C TRP A 23 9.99 -4.09 -1.67
N GLN A 24 10.35 -3.88 -0.40
CA GLN A 24 9.42 -3.78 0.71
C GLN A 24 8.45 -2.60 0.52
N ALA A 25 8.93 -1.45 0.04
CA ALA A 25 8.07 -0.31 -0.26
C ALA A 25 7.09 -0.61 -1.40
N HIS A 26 7.53 -1.34 -2.43
CA HIS A 26 6.67 -1.74 -3.55
C HIS A 26 5.59 -2.74 -3.11
N VAL A 27 5.97 -3.79 -2.37
CA VAL A 27 5.02 -4.79 -1.85
C VAL A 27 4.06 -4.15 -0.85
N GLY A 28 4.58 -3.36 0.10
CA GLY A 28 3.76 -2.64 1.06
C GLY A 28 2.76 -1.70 0.38
N GLY A 29 3.21 -0.94 -0.63
CA GLY A 29 2.36 -0.08 -1.44
C GLY A 29 1.28 -0.85 -2.19
N LEU A 30 1.61 -2.01 -2.78
CA LEU A 30 0.64 -2.87 -3.48
C LEU A 30 -0.43 -3.42 -2.52
N VAL A 31 -0.03 -3.90 -1.35
CA VAL A 31 -0.95 -4.45 -0.34
C VAL A 31 -1.89 -3.36 0.17
N VAL A 32 -1.36 -2.20 0.56
CA VAL A 32 -2.17 -1.07 1.05
C VAL A 32 -3.06 -0.51 -0.07
N GLY A 33 -2.54 -0.38 -1.28
CA GLY A 33 -3.29 0.08 -2.45
C GLY A 33 -4.46 -0.85 -2.79
N ALA A 34 -4.23 -2.17 -2.79
CA ALA A 34 -5.28 -3.17 -3.00
C ALA A 34 -6.36 -3.10 -1.90
N LEU A 35 -5.97 -2.93 -0.64
CA LEU A 35 -6.91 -2.76 0.48
C LEU A 35 -7.77 -1.49 0.31
N VAL A 36 -7.14 -0.36 -0.01
CA VAL A 36 -7.87 0.91 -0.26
C VAL A 36 -8.81 0.77 -1.46
N GLY A 37 -8.36 0.15 -2.56
CA GLY A 37 -9.20 -0.15 -3.72
C GLY A 37 -10.40 -1.04 -3.37
N LEU A 38 -10.18 -2.06 -2.54
CA LEU A 38 -11.25 -2.92 -2.02
C LEU A 38 -12.27 -2.12 -1.19
N ILE A 39 -11.81 -1.23 -0.31
CA ILE A 39 -12.69 -0.34 0.48
C ILE A 39 -13.60 0.44 -0.47
N PHE A 40 -13.03 1.15 -1.45
CA PHE A 40 -13.83 1.91 -2.43
C PHE A 40 -14.79 1.02 -3.22
N SER A 41 -14.37 -0.18 -3.60
CA SER A 41 -15.22 -1.14 -4.33
C SER A 41 -16.46 -1.53 -3.52
N VAL A 42 -16.31 -1.83 -2.23
CA VAL A 42 -17.41 -2.29 -1.36
C VAL A 42 -18.22 -1.14 -0.74
N THR A 43 -17.69 0.08 -0.73
CA THR A 43 -18.38 1.29 -0.20
C THR A 43 -18.87 2.26 -1.27
N ARG A 44 -18.98 1.85 -2.53
CA ARG A 44 -19.36 2.71 -3.67
C ARG A 44 -20.66 3.53 -3.52
N SER A 45 -21.58 3.12 -2.64
CA SER A 45 -22.85 3.81 -2.45
C SER A 45 -22.68 5.09 -1.62
N PRO A 46 -23.32 6.22 -1.98
CA PRO A 46 -23.29 7.44 -1.17
C PRO A 46 -23.75 7.24 0.28
N ARG A 47 -24.67 6.29 0.52
CA ARG A 47 -25.14 5.93 1.87
C ARG A 47 -24.04 5.32 2.75
N ARG A 48 -22.99 4.76 2.14
CA ARG A 48 -21.83 4.14 2.82
C ARG A 48 -20.65 5.10 2.98
N ARG A 49 -20.81 6.40 2.68
CA ARG A 49 -19.71 7.38 2.76
C ARG A 49 -19.09 7.46 4.15
N ALA A 50 -19.89 7.43 5.22
CA ALA A 50 -19.38 7.41 6.58
C ALA A 50 -18.53 6.17 6.86
N LEU A 51 -18.97 4.99 6.42
CA LEU A 51 -18.21 3.75 6.54
C LEU A 51 -16.91 3.81 5.74
N GLN A 52 -16.94 4.34 4.52
CA GLN A 52 -15.73 4.52 3.70
C GLN A 52 -14.69 5.39 4.42
N ILE A 53 -15.12 6.53 4.96
CA ILE A 53 -14.24 7.43 5.71
C ILE A 53 -13.67 6.71 6.94
N ALA A 54 -14.51 5.99 7.69
CA ALA A 54 -14.08 5.24 8.86
C ALA A 54 -13.04 4.15 8.50
N LEU A 55 -13.26 3.39 7.43
CA LEU A 55 -12.33 2.35 6.97
C LEU A 55 -11.00 2.94 6.49
N LEU A 56 -11.03 4.04 5.72
CA LEU A 56 -9.81 4.72 5.27
C LEU A 56 -9.03 5.33 6.44
N ALA A 57 -9.74 5.93 7.41
CA ALA A 57 -9.13 6.43 8.64
C ALA A 57 -8.50 5.30 9.46
N ALA A 58 -9.17 4.14 9.57
CA ALA A 58 -8.63 2.97 10.24
C ALA A 58 -7.35 2.46 9.56
N VAL A 59 -7.31 2.42 8.22
CA VAL A 59 -6.07 2.07 7.47
C VAL A 59 -4.95 3.05 7.79
N ALA A 60 -5.22 4.37 7.73
CA ALA A 60 -4.21 5.39 8.02
C ALA A 60 -3.68 5.28 9.46
N LEU A 61 -4.57 5.13 10.44
CA LEU A 61 -4.20 4.96 11.85
C LEU A 61 -3.41 3.67 12.07
N GLY A 62 -3.80 2.56 11.42
CA GLY A 62 -3.06 1.31 11.48
C GLY A 62 -1.64 1.43 10.94
N LEU A 63 -1.44 2.16 9.83
CA LEU A 63 -0.11 2.44 9.28
C LEU A 63 0.72 3.34 10.20
N VAL A 64 0.12 4.35 10.82
CA VAL A 64 0.79 5.18 11.83
C VAL A 64 1.18 4.35 13.05
N ALA A 65 0.30 3.48 13.54
CA ALA A 65 0.62 2.57 14.64
C ALA A 65 1.78 1.63 14.30
N LEU A 66 1.80 1.09 13.07
CA LEU A 66 2.90 0.26 12.58
C LEU A 66 4.22 1.03 12.46
N LEU A 67 4.18 2.30 12.09
CA LEU A 67 5.35 3.18 12.11
C LEU A 67 5.90 3.39 13.53
N LEU A 68 5.02 3.46 14.52
CA LEU A 68 5.38 3.70 15.92
C LEU A 68 5.80 2.44 16.68
N LEU A 69 5.54 1.25 16.12
CA LEU A 69 5.87 -0.04 16.72
C LEU A 69 7.37 -0.22 17.01
N PRO A 70 8.29 -0.02 16.05
CA PRO A 70 9.73 -0.18 16.30
C PRO A 70 10.26 0.72 17.41
N PRO A 71 9.94 2.03 17.45
CA PRO A 71 10.29 2.83 18.61
C PRO A 71 9.76 2.15 19.88
N VAL A 72 8.44 1.95 20.02
CA VAL A 72 7.83 1.45 21.26
C VAL A 72 8.41 0.14 21.79
N LEU A 73 8.79 -0.78 20.91
CA LEU A 73 9.28 -2.11 21.28
C LEU A 73 10.78 -2.22 21.47
N PHE A 74 11.57 -1.34 20.84
CA PHE A 74 13.04 -1.43 20.82
C PHE A 74 13.72 -0.27 21.56
N PHE A 75 12.97 0.50 22.35
CA PHE A 75 13.51 1.43 23.35
C PHE A 75 14.07 0.71 24.58
#